data_AF-A0A3M1GGN2-F1
#
_entry.id   AF-A0A3M1GGN2-F1
#
_cell.length_a   1.000
_cell.length_b   1.000
_cell.length_c   1.000
_cell.angle_alpha   90.00
_cell.angle_beta   90.00
_cell.angle_gamma   90.00
#
_symmetry.space_group_name_H-M   'P 1'
#
loop_
_entity.id
_entity.type
_entity.pdbx_description
1 polymer ?
#
loop_
_entity_poly.entity_id
_entity_poly.type
_entity_poly.pdbx_seq_one_letter_code
_entity_poly.pdbx_strand_id
1 'polypeptide(L)'
;MEWKALRAAWIRQLEVDPGLPGPGADRIQLCRCVRSQLQFFWPMHVAGSGAFYERLERFPWYYQTAKWDYTHAMGYIREGSR
;
A
#
# COMPACT_ATOMS: atom_id res chain seq x y z
N MET A 1 -9.10 19.25 3.78
CA MET A 1 -9.87 18.08 3.32
C MET A 1 -10.05 17.17 4.52
N GLU A 2 -11.27 17.06 5.04
CA GLU A 2 -11.55 16.37 6.30
C GLU A 2 -11.46 14.85 6.13
N TRP A 3 -10.47 14.21 6.77
CA TRP A 3 -10.25 12.75 6.76
C TRP A 3 -11.54 11.93 7.01
N LYS A 4 -12.44 12.45 7.85
CA LYS A 4 -13.73 11.83 8.15
C LYS A 4 -14.59 11.60 6.90
N ALA A 5 -14.62 12.56 5.99
CA ALA A 5 -15.42 12.48 4.75
C ALA A 5 -14.84 11.44 3.78
N LEU A 6 -13.52 11.42 3.63
CA LEU A 6 -12.81 10.42 2.80
C LEU A 6 -13.01 9.01 3.34
N ARG A 7 -12.86 8.81 4.66
CA ARG A 7 -13.09 7.52 5.30
C ARG A 7 -14.54 7.06 5.13
N ALA A 8 -15.52 7.95 5.30
CA ALA A 8 -16.92 7.62 5.11
C ALA A 8 -17.23 7.21 3.67
N ALA A 9 -16.65 7.89 2.68
CA ALA A 9 -16.79 7.53 1.27
C ALA A 9 -16.16 6.17 0.97
N TRP A 10 -14.95 5.92 1.46
CA TRP A 10 -14.25 4.64 1.32
C TRP A 10 -15.07 3.47 1.89
N ILE A 11 -15.54 3.60 3.13
CA ILE A 11 -16.33 2.54 3.79
C ILE A 11 -17.61 2.26 3.01
N ARG A 12 -18.27 3.30 2.47
CA ARG A 12 -19.47 3.11 1.64
C ARG A 12 -19.19 2.33 0.37
N GLN A 13 -18.04 2.55 -0.25
CA GLN A 13 -17.70 1.94 -1.54
C GLN A 13 -17.13 0.53 -1.40
N LEU A 14 -16.29 0.30 -0.40
CA LEU A 14 -15.51 -0.92 -0.27
C LEU A 14 -15.92 -1.77 0.94
N GLU A 15 -16.75 -1.25 1.85
CA GLU A 15 -17.16 -1.89 3.12
C GLU A 15 -15.96 -2.37 3.97
N VAL A 16 -14.79 -1.82 3.71
CA VAL A 16 -13.54 -2.10 4.42
C VAL A 16 -13.16 -0.84 5.15
N ASP A 17 -13.23 -0.84 6.48
CA ASP A 17 -12.68 0.28 7.27
C ASP A 17 -11.15 0.40 7.09
N PRO A 18 -10.62 1.54 6.61
CA PRO A 18 -9.18 1.78 6.52
C PRO A 18 -8.55 2.15 7.87
N GLY A 19 -9.34 2.24 8.94
CA GLY A 19 -8.90 2.62 10.27
C GLY A 19 -8.80 4.14 10.43
N LEU A 20 -8.21 4.57 11.54
CA LEU A 20 -7.82 5.96 11.76
C LEU A 20 -6.31 6.11 11.54
N PRO A 21 -5.83 7.27 11.06
CA PRO A 21 -4.42 7.56 11.01
C PRO A 21 -3.91 7.49 12.45
N GLY A 22 -2.86 6.70 12.67
CA GLY A 22 -2.21 6.66 13.97
C GLY A 22 -1.59 8.02 14.35
N PRO A 23 -1.16 8.21 15.60
CA PRO A 23 -0.50 9.44 16.04
C PRO A 23 0.66 9.84 15.12
N GLY A 24 0.78 11.11 14.73
CA GLY A 24 1.85 11.59 13.85
C GLY A 24 1.67 11.28 12.35
N ALA A 25 0.51 10.76 11.93
CA ALA A 25 0.19 10.52 10.52
C ALA A 25 -0.17 11.81 9.73
N ASP A 26 -0.20 12.96 10.39
CA ASP A 26 -0.32 14.28 9.76
C ASP A 26 0.94 14.69 8.98
N ARG A 27 2.07 14.00 9.23
CA ARG A 27 3.34 14.22 8.51
C ARG A 27 4.00 12.88 8.19
N ILE A 28 4.34 12.69 6.93
CA ILE A 28 5.13 11.54 6.47
C ILE A 28 6.53 12.03 6.09
N GLN A 29 7.55 11.36 6.60
CA GLN A 29 8.95 11.70 6.36
C GLN A 29 9.63 10.55 5.60
N LEU A 30 10.48 10.90 4.62
CA LEU A 30 11.38 9.93 3.99
C LEU A 30 12.68 9.87 4.78
N CYS A 31 12.94 8.74 5.42
CA CYS A 31 14.14 8.47 6.20
C CYS A 31 15.11 7.58 5.40
N ARG A 32 16.40 7.60 5.80
CA ARG A 32 17.43 6.71 5.26
C ARG A 32 18.22 6.10 6.42
N CYS A 33 18.28 4.78 6.48
CA CYS A 33 19.12 4.07 7.44
C CYS A 33 20.61 4.32 7.12
N VAL A 34 21.38 4.83 8.10
CA VAL A 34 22.80 5.13 7.91
C VAL A 34 23.65 3.88 7.62
N ARG A 35 23.21 2.70 8.09
CA ARG A 35 23.94 1.44 7.93
C ARG A 35 23.63 0.74 6.61
N SER A 36 22.34 0.50 6.32
CA SER A 36 21.93 -0.25 5.12
C SER A 36 21.67 0.63 3.91
N GLN A 37 21.66 1.96 4.08
CA GLN A 37 21.22 2.93 3.08
C GLN A 37 19.76 2.75 2.63
N LEU A 38 19.00 1.85 3.28
CA LEU A 38 17.58 1.62 3.01
C LEU A 38 16.80 2.91 3.25
N GLN A 39 15.98 3.29 2.28
CA GLN A 39 15.03 4.39 2.41
C GLN A 39 13.66 3.85 2.81
N PHE A 40 13.00 4.52 3.76
CA PHE A 40 11.69 4.12 4.29
C PHE A 40 10.90 5.33 4.75
N PHE A 41 9.57 5.19 4.85
CA PHE A 41 8.70 6.25 5.35
C PHE A 41 8.45 6.11 6.86
N TRP A 42 8.38 7.25 7.55
CA TRP A 42 8.04 7.34 8.98
C TRP A 42 6.84 8.29 9.18
N PRO A 43 5.91 8.00 10.12
CA PRO A 43 5.89 6.82 10.98
C PRO A 43 5.50 5.52 10.26
N MET A 44 6.12 4.40 10.66
CA MET A 44 5.86 3.10 10.00
C MET A 44 4.41 2.60 10.20
N HIS A 45 3.74 3.03 11.26
CA HIS A 45 2.35 2.67 11.56
C HIS A 45 1.31 3.38 10.68
N VAL A 46 1.75 4.21 9.71
CA VAL A 46 0.86 4.78 8.68
C VAL A 46 0.47 3.71 7.65
N ALA A 47 1.29 2.67 7.48
CA ALA A 47 0.93 1.54 6.63
C ALA A 47 -0.27 0.78 7.23
N GLY A 48 -1.16 0.30 6.37
CA GLY A 48 -2.28 -0.54 6.79
C GLY A 48 -1.79 -1.84 7.44
N SER A 49 -2.61 -2.41 8.33
CA SER A 49 -2.30 -3.71 8.93
C SER A 49 -2.43 -4.85 7.92
N GLY A 50 -1.78 -5.99 8.18
CA GLY A 50 -1.95 -7.21 7.35
C GLY A 50 -3.42 -7.59 7.22
N ALA A 51 -4.16 -7.62 8.34
CA ALA A 51 -5.60 -7.89 8.36
C ALA A 51 -6.43 -6.90 7.52
N PHE A 52 -6.02 -5.63 7.42
CA PHE A 52 -6.67 -4.68 6.52
C PHE A 52 -6.48 -5.10 5.05
N TYR A 53 -5.26 -5.49 4.67
CA TYR A 53 -4.96 -5.93 3.31
C TYR A 53 -5.60 -7.27 2.94
N GLU A 54 -5.67 -8.22 3.87
CA GLU A 54 -6.40 -9.48 3.70
C GLU A 54 -7.89 -9.24 3.41
N ARG A 55 -8.50 -8.22 4.04
CA ARG A 55 -9.90 -7.85 3.73
C ARG A 55 -10.06 -7.25 2.34
N LEU A 56 -9.03 -6.60 1.79
CA LEU A 56 -9.04 -6.07 0.43
C LEU A 56 -8.84 -7.15 -0.63
N GLU A 57 -8.14 -8.24 -0.30
CA GLU A 57 -7.91 -9.38 -1.20
C GLU A 57 -9.20 -10.02 -1.73
N ARG A 58 -10.32 -9.89 -1.03
CA ARG A 58 -11.64 -10.35 -1.51
C ARG A 58 -12.07 -9.74 -2.84
N PHE A 59 -11.49 -8.59 -3.22
CA PHE A 59 -11.79 -7.93 -4.47
C PHE A 59 -10.95 -8.51 -5.62
N PRO A 60 -11.57 -9.01 -6.71
CA PRO A 60 -10.85 -9.62 -7.82
C PRO A 60 -9.78 -8.72 -8.46
N TRP A 61 -9.95 -7.40 -8.36
CA TRP A 61 -9.03 -6.42 -8.93
C TRP A 61 -7.80 -6.13 -8.04
N TYR A 62 -7.79 -6.54 -6.77
CA TYR A 62 -6.74 -6.19 -5.80
C TYR A 62 -5.42 -6.94 -6.08
N TYR A 63 -5.43 -8.27 -5.93
CA TYR A 63 -4.32 -9.17 -6.27
C TYR A 63 -4.56 -9.92 -7.57
N GLN A 64 -4.52 -9.20 -8.69
CA GLN A 64 -4.61 -9.83 -10.01
C GLN A 64 -3.33 -10.57 -10.37
N THR A 65 -3.50 -11.79 -10.89
CA THR A 65 -2.42 -12.65 -11.38
C THR A 65 -1.85 -12.17 -12.72
N ALA A 66 -2.65 -11.45 -13.50
CA ALA A 66 -2.25 -10.86 -14.77
C ALA A 66 -2.60 -9.36 -14.75
N LYS A 67 -1.56 -8.52 -14.60
CA LYS A 67 -1.67 -7.08 -14.79
C LYS A 67 -0.80 -6.66 -15.96
N TRP A 68 -1.18 -5.59 -16.66
CA TRP A 68 -0.50 -5.14 -17.88
C TRP A 68 0.98 -4.80 -17.63
N ASP A 69 1.30 -4.32 -16.42
CA ASP A 69 2.65 -4.00 -15.96
C ASP A 69 3.51 -5.27 -15.82
N TYR A 70 2.91 -6.44 -15.58
CA TYR A 70 3.64 -7.70 -15.57
C TYR A 70 4.13 -8.06 -16.97
N THR A 71 3.27 -7.93 -17.99
CA THR A 71 3.65 -8.14 -19.39
C THR A 71 4.74 -7.16 -19.82
N HIS A 72 4.64 -5.90 -19.40
CA HIS A 72 5.69 -4.91 -19.66
C HIS A 72 7.00 -5.28 -18.95
N ALA A 73 6.93 -5.66 -17.67
CA ALA A 73 8.08 -6.05 -16.85
C ALA A 73 8.82 -7.28 -17.41
N MET A 74 8.10 -8.24 -18.01
CA MET A 74 8.69 -9.42 -18.63
C MET A 74 9.70 -9.07 -19.73
N GLY A 75 9.56 -7.94 -20.43
CA GLY A 75 10.52 -7.47 -21.43
C GLY A 75 11.90 -7.12 -20.88
N TYR A 76 12.03 -6.93 -19.55
CA TYR A 76 13.31 -6.66 -18.89
C TYR A 76 13.99 -7.91 -18.34
N ILE A 77 13.30 -9.06 -18.34
CA ILE A 77 13.85 -10.33 -17.86
C ILE A 77 14.69 -10.95 -18.97
N ARG A 78 15.98 -11.15 -18.73
CA ARG A 78 16.87 -11.83 -19.69
C ARG A 78 16.59 -13.32 -19.70
N GLU A 79 16.77 -13.95 -20.86
CA GLU A 79 16.71 -15.40 -20.97
C GLU A 79 17.74 -16.05 -20.03
N GLY A 80 17.32 -17.06 -19.27
CA GLY A 80 18.16 -17.73 -18.25
C GLY A 80 18.21 -17.07 -16.86
N SER A 81 17.40 -16.03 -16.60
CA SER A 81 17.38 -15.33 -15.28
C SER A 81 16.56 -16.04 -14.18
N ARG A 82 16.44 -17.37 -14.22
CA ARG A 82 15.71 -18.17 -13.22
C ARG A 82 16.64 -19.10 -12.46
#